data_AF-A0A7X8ZAB0-F1
#
_entry.id   AF-A0A7X8ZAB0-F1
#
_cell.length_a   1.000
_cell.length_b   1.000
_cell.length_c   1.000
_cell.angle_alpha   90.00
_cell.angle_beta   90.00
_cell.angle_gamma   90.00
#
_symmetry.space_group_name_H-M   'P 1'
#
loop_
_entity.id
_entity.type
_entity.pdbx_description
1 polymer ?
#
loop_
_entity_poly.entity_id
_entity_poly.type
_entity_poly.pdbx_seq_one_letter_code
_entity_poly.pdbx_strand_id
1 'polypeptide(L)' 'GMWCLERVIPLMADGRIDVKPLITHEFPLKDINEAVNTFVERIGGALKVVVKP' A
#
# COMPACT_ATOMS: atom_id res chain seq x y z
N GLY A 1 1.87 -0.68 -22.55
CA GLY A 1 2.87 -1.74 -22.45
C GLY A 1 3.21 -1.96 -20.99
N MET A 2 3.08 -3.19 -20.49
CA MET A 2 3.22 -3.56 -19.08
C MET A 2 4.68 -3.54 -18.55
N TRP A 3 5.58 -2.87 -19.26
CA TRP A 3 7.03 -2.90 -19.10
C TRP A 3 7.53 -2.63 -17.66
N CYS A 4 6.82 -1.82 -16.87
CA CYS A 4 7.21 -1.55 -15.47
C CYS A 4 6.88 -2.70 -14.53
N LEU A 5 5.71 -3.34 -14.70
CA LEU A 5 5.28 -4.43 -13.83
C LEU A 5 6.12 -5.69 -14.07
N GLU A 6 6.43 -5.98 -15.33
CA GLU A 6 7.30 -7.10 -15.72
C GLU A 6 8.69 -7.02 -15.09
N ARG A 7 9.17 -5.81 -14.79
CA ARG A 7 10.47 -5.59 -14.15
C ARG A 7 10.42 -5.64 -12.62
N VAL A 8 9.38 -5.06 -12.01
CA VAL A 8 9.33 -4.93 -10.54
C VAL A 8 8.82 -6.20 -9.87
N ILE A 9 7.91 -6.95 -10.51
CA ILE A 9 7.31 -8.16 -9.92
C ILE A 9 8.37 -9.22 -9.60
N PRO A 10 9.31 -9.58 -10.51
CA PRO A 10 10.36 -10.55 -10.18
C PRO A 10 11.24 -10.11 -9.02
N LEU A 11 11.58 -8.81 -8.95
CA LEU A 11 12.40 -8.26 -7.86
C LEU A 11 11.69 -8.36 -6.49
N MET A 12 10.37 -8.18 -6.47
CA MET A 12 9.56 -8.38 -5.27
C MET A 12 9.39 -9.86 -4.92
N ALA A 13 9.19 -10.71 -5.93
CA ALA A 13 9.05 -12.16 -5.75
C ALA A 13 10.33 -12.82 -5.20
N ASP A 14 11.49 -12.38 -5.68
CA ASP A 14 12.81 -12.83 -5.22
C ASP A 14 13.21 -12.24 -3.86
N GLY A 15 12.36 -11.37 -3.27
CA GLY A 15 12.64 -10.70 -1.99
C GLY A 15 13.73 -9.62 -2.06
N ARG A 16 14.19 -9.25 -3.25
CA ARG A 16 15.20 -8.19 -3.47
C ARG A 16 14.66 -6.80 -3.19
N ILE A 17 13.34 -6.64 -3.28
CA ILE A 17 12.62 -5.43 -2.89
C ILE A 17 11.48 -5.84 -1.96
N ASP A 18 11.61 -5.54 -0.67
CA ASP A 18 10.51 -5.66 0.28
C ASP A 18 9.76 -4.33 0.42
N VAL A 19 8.54 -4.28 -0.12
CA VAL A 19 7.66 -3.11 -0.05
C VAL A 19 6.62 -3.24 1.07
N LYS A 20 6.53 -4.39 1.75
CA LYS A 20 5.54 -4.58 2.83
C LYS A 20 5.65 -3.52 3.92
N PRO A 21 6.85 -3.09 4.36
CA PRO A 21 6.98 -2.05 5.40
C PRO A 21 6.42 -0.68 5.01
N LEU A 22 6.15 -0.44 3.72
CA LEU A 22 5.53 0.82 3.30
C LEU A 22 4.09 0.92 3.76
N ILE A 23 3.39 -0.22 3.90
CA ILE A 23 2.00 -0.29 4.36
C ILE A 23 1.96 0.01 5.85
N THR A 24 1.58 1.25 6.17
CA THR A 24 1.48 1.73 7.55
C THR A 24 0.11 1.51 8.16
N HIS A 25 -0.95 1.47 7.33
CA HIS A 25 -2.32 1.30 7.79
C HIS A 25 -3.10 0.43 6.81
N GLU A 26 -3.98 -0.40 7.34
CA GLU A 26 -4.90 -1.23 6.58
C GLU A 26 -6.33 -1.08 7.12
N PHE A 27 -7.30 -0.97 6.21
CA PHE A 27 -8.71 -0.85 6.55
C PHE A 27 -9.54 -1.83 5.72
N PRO A 28 -10.65 -2.36 6.24
CA PRO A 28 -11.63 -3.07 5.42
C PRO A 28 -12.43 -2.08 4.56
N LEU A 29 -13.02 -2.53 3.45
CA LEU A 29 -13.73 -1.68 2.49
C LEU A 29 -14.89 -0.90 3.10
N LYS A 30 -15.58 -1.48 4.10
CA LYS A 30 -16.64 -0.80 4.85
C LYS A 30 -16.19 0.50 5.54
N ASP A 31 -14.90 0.65 5.81
CA ASP A 31 -14.30 1.78 6.54
C ASP A 31 -13.53 2.71 5.57
N ILE A 32 -13.90 2.73 4.29
CA ILE A 32 -13.22 3.52 3.24
C ILE A 32 -13.08 5.01 3.58
N ASN A 33 -14.08 5.60 4.23
CA ASN A 33 -14.03 7.02 4.62
C ASN A 33 -12.94 7.28 5.67
N GLU A 34 -12.78 6.37 6.63
CA GLU A 34 -11.74 6.45 7.64
C GLU A 34 -10.35 6.22 7.02
N ALA A 35 -10.23 5.29 6.08
CA ALA A 35 -9.00 5.04 5.34
C ALA A 35 -8.54 6.29 4.57
N VAL A 36 -9.47 6.96 3.89
CA VAL A 36 -9.19 8.21 3.16
C VAL A 36 -8.80 9.33 4.14
N ASN A 37 -9.54 9.51 5.23
CA ASN A 37 -9.23 10.52 6.24
C ASN A 37 -7.83 10.29 6.86
N THR A 38 -7.51 9.04 7.20
CA THR A 38 -6.20 8.64 7.72
C THR A 38 -5.07 9.00 6.77
N PHE A 39 -5.26 8.81 5.46
CA PHE A 39 -4.26 9.16 4.45
C PHE A 39 -4.11 10.68 4.26
N VAL A 40 -5.23 11.41 4.14
CA VAL A 40 -5.24 12.85 3.88
C VAL A 40 -4.65 13.62 5.06
N GLU A 41 -5.13 13.34 6.27
CA GLU A 41 -4.71 14.02 7.50
C GLU A 41 -3.40 13.45 8.07
N ARG A 42 -2.80 12.47 7.40
CA ARG A 42 -1.55 11.80 7.82
C ARG A 42 -1.61 11.27 9.26
N ILE A 43 -2.77 10.77 9.66
CA ILE A 43 -3.00 10.25 11.02
C ILE A 43 -2.00 9.13 11.30
N GLY A 44 -1.39 9.16 12.48
CA GLY A 44 -0.39 8.16 12.88
C GLY A 44 0.87 8.13 11.99
N GLY A 45 1.15 9.20 11.24
CA GLY A 45 2.28 9.24 10.32
C GLY A 45 2.06 8.40 9.05
N ALA A 46 0.82 8.32 8.56
CA ALA A 46 0.46 7.49 7.41
C ALA A 46 1.37 7.71 6.18
N LEU A 47 2.00 6.63 5.73
CA LEU A 47 2.84 6.57 4.53
C LEU A 47 2.09 5.94 3.36
N LYS A 48 1.61 4.70 3.55
CA LYS A 48 0.74 3.99 2.61
C LYS A 48 -0.43 3.40 3.38
N VAL A 49 -1.63 3.71 2.89
CA VAL A 49 -2.89 3.13 3.36
C VAL A 49 -3.39 2.15 2.31
N VAL A 50 -3.79 0.96 2.73
CA VAL A 50 -4.36 -0.09 1.86
C VAL A 50 -5.76 -0.43 2.33
N VAL A 51 -6.70 -0.55 1.39
CA VAL A 51 -8.07 -0.98 1.67
C VAL A 51 -8.25 -2.39 1.11
N LYS A 52 -8.77 -3.30 1.95
CA LYS A 52 -9.04 -4.69 1.58
C LYS A 52 -10.54 -4.92 1.38
N PRO A 53 -10.94 -5.76 0.40
CA PRO A 53 -12.34 -6.12 0.17
C PRO A 53 -13.05 -6.65 1.42
#